data_AF-A0A2G6L1A1-F1
#
_entry.id   AF-A0A2G6L1A1-F1
#
_cell.length_a   1.000
_cell.length_b   1.000
_cell.length_c   1.000
_cell.angle_alpha   90.00
_cell.angle_beta   90.00
_cell.angle_gamma   90.00
#
_symmetry.space_group_name_H-M   'P 1'
#
loop_
_entity.id
_entity.type
_entity.pdbx_description
1 polymer ?
#
loop_
_entity_poly.entity_id
_entity_poly.type
_entity_poly.pdbx_seq_one_letter_code
_entity_poly.pdbx_strand_id
1 'polypeptide(L)'
;MKKLFILVGCILLSSCGSENSDGSDAATYSSCSITESNALFAGDRAKDVSQCWDGVDFEEKSLALDWCAKKVNDYIGSEYVFGHSVKYMVASTNCP
;
A
#
# COMPACT_ATOMS: atom_id res chain seq x y z
N MET A 1 -50.36 12.12 -38.14
CA MET A 1 -51.06 11.01 -37.46
C MET A 1 -50.15 9.79 -37.44
N LYS A 2 -50.00 9.13 -36.28
CA LYS A 2 -49.50 7.75 -36.01
C LYS A 2 -48.05 7.42 -36.44
N LYS A 3 -47.10 7.45 -35.49
CA LYS A 3 -46.58 6.33 -34.65
C LYS A 3 -45.61 5.40 -35.41
N LEU A 4 -44.31 5.38 -35.06
CA LEU A 4 -43.67 4.13 -34.60
C LEU A 4 -42.28 4.30 -33.90
N PHE A 5 -42.23 3.90 -32.61
CA PHE A 5 -41.21 3.09 -31.87
C PHE A 5 -39.70 3.44 -32.00
N ILE A 6 -39.05 3.95 -30.94
CA ILE A 6 -38.30 3.21 -29.89
C ILE A 6 -37.23 2.27 -30.46
N LEU A 7 -35.95 2.61 -30.28
CA LEU A 7 -34.95 1.63 -29.86
C LEU A 7 -33.86 2.30 -29.00
N VAL A 8 -33.91 1.94 -27.73
CA VAL A 8 -32.87 2.12 -26.70
C VAL A 8 -31.62 1.39 -27.17
N GLY A 9 -30.56 2.12 -27.50
CA GLY A 9 -29.23 1.55 -27.69
C GLY A 9 -28.56 1.44 -26.32
N CYS A 10 -28.57 0.25 -25.76
CA CYS A 10 -27.95 -0.07 -24.49
C CYS A 10 -26.48 0.35 -24.46
N ILE A 11 -26.16 1.10 -23.43
CA ILE A 11 -24.83 1.43 -22.93
C ILE A 11 -24.13 0.09 -22.61
N LEU A 12 -23.19 -0.34 -23.44
CA LEU A 12 -22.21 -1.34 -23.04
C LEU A 12 -21.08 -0.59 -22.35
N LEU A 13 -21.26 -0.44 -21.04
CA LEU A 13 -20.24 0.04 -20.12
C LEU A 13 -18.98 -0.80 -20.31
N SER A 14 -17.94 -0.11 -20.75
CA SER A 14 -16.55 -0.49 -20.61
C SER A 14 -16.19 -0.83 -19.16
N SER A 15 -15.22 -1.73 -19.03
CA SER A 15 -14.49 -2.11 -17.82
C SER A 15 -15.19 -3.14 -16.92
N CYS A 16 -14.89 -4.42 -17.17
CA CYS A 16 -14.62 -5.31 -16.05
C CYS A 16 -13.50 -4.64 -15.25
N GLY A 17 -13.84 -4.09 -14.09
CA GLY A 17 -12.85 -3.78 -13.07
C GLY A 17 -12.24 -5.11 -12.63
N SER A 18 -10.93 -5.23 -12.80
CA SER A 18 -10.17 -6.36 -12.30
C SER A 18 -10.19 -6.32 -10.77
N GLU A 19 -11.12 -7.05 -10.16
CA GLU A 19 -11.01 -7.38 -8.74
C GLU A 19 -9.83 -8.36 -8.58
N ASN A 20 -8.87 -7.99 -7.73
CA ASN A 20 -7.80 -8.91 -7.34
C ASN A 20 -8.38 -10.08 -6.56
N SER A 21 -7.73 -11.24 -6.67
CA SER A 21 -8.20 -12.51 -6.07
C SER A 21 -8.28 -12.49 -4.53
N ASP A 22 -7.80 -11.43 -3.87
CA ASP A 22 -7.84 -11.25 -2.42
C ASP A 22 -8.98 -10.31 -1.93
N GLY A 23 -9.82 -9.81 -2.85
CA GLY A 23 -10.95 -8.94 -2.50
C GLY A 23 -10.54 -7.55 -2.00
N SER A 24 -9.31 -7.12 -2.29
CA SER A 24 -8.94 -5.72 -2.15
C SER A 24 -9.59 -4.91 -3.28
N ASP A 25 -10.12 -3.73 -2.94
CA ASP A 25 -10.50 -2.72 -3.93
C ASP A 25 -9.31 -2.48 -4.88
N ALA A 26 -9.53 -1.91 -6.07
CA ALA A 26 -8.46 -1.45 -6.96
C ALA A 26 -7.57 -0.32 -6.35
N ALA A 27 -7.43 -0.28 -5.02
CA ALA A 27 -6.55 0.53 -4.22
C ALA A 27 -5.25 -0.25 -3.96
N THR A 28 -4.33 -0.10 -4.90
CA THR A 28 -2.95 -0.56 -4.80
C THR A 28 -2.35 -0.26 -3.42
N TYR A 29 -1.56 -1.18 -2.89
CA TYR A 29 -0.73 -0.94 -1.71
C TYR A 29 0.34 0.08 -2.11
N SER A 30 0.24 1.29 -1.55
CA SER A 30 0.99 2.46 -1.99
C SER A 30 1.96 3.02 -0.97
N SER A 31 1.87 2.56 0.28
CA SER A 31 2.79 2.98 1.34
C SER A 31 3.23 1.83 2.24
N CYS A 32 4.35 2.06 2.92
CA CYS A 32 4.96 1.20 3.93
C CYS A 32 5.35 2.05 5.13
N SER A 33 5.01 1.63 6.34
CA SER A 33 5.36 2.34 7.57
C SER A 33 5.78 1.40 8.69
N ILE A 34 6.70 1.85 9.54
CA ILE A 34 7.03 1.17 10.80
C ILE A 34 5.98 1.52 11.85
N THR A 35 5.46 0.50 12.54
CA THR A 35 4.34 0.64 13.49
C THR A 35 4.77 0.43 14.93
N GLU A 36 5.84 -0.35 15.13
CA GLU A 36 6.45 -0.58 16.44
C GLU A 36 7.96 -0.72 16.27
N SER A 37 8.73 -0.22 17.26
CA SER A 37 10.17 -0.37 17.31
C SER A 37 10.63 -0.82 18.70
N ASN A 38 11.53 -1.81 18.72
CA ASN A 38 12.20 -2.29 19.92
C ASN A 38 13.57 -1.63 20.15
N ALA A 39 13.82 -0.46 19.56
CA ALA A 39 15.04 0.30 19.84
C ALA A 39 15.16 0.61 21.34
N LEU A 40 16.39 0.60 21.86
CA LEU A 40 16.66 0.78 23.28
C LEU A 40 16.30 2.20 23.75
N PHE A 41 16.62 3.20 22.94
CA PHE A 41 16.36 4.60 23.27
C PHE A 41 14.99 5.05 22.75
N ALA A 42 14.32 5.89 23.54
CA ALA A 42 13.00 6.41 23.17
C ALA A 42 13.03 7.28 21.92
N GLY A 43 14.12 8.03 21.71
CA GLY A 43 14.31 8.84 20.51
C GLY A 43 14.35 7.99 19.24
N ASP A 44 15.07 6.88 19.28
CA ASP A 44 15.17 5.94 18.15
C ASP A 44 13.82 5.28 17.87
N ARG A 45 13.08 4.86 18.91
CA ARG A 45 11.72 4.32 18.73
C ARG A 45 10.79 5.31 18.04
N ALA A 46 10.83 6.57 18.45
CA ALA A 46 10.02 7.63 17.84
C ALA A 46 10.46 7.91 16.39
N LYS A 47 11.78 7.94 16.14
CA LYS A 47 12.34 8.11 14.80
C LYS A 47 11.94 6.97 13.87
N ASP A 48 11.98 5.73 14.34
CA ASP A 48 11.59 4.56 13.57
C ASP A 48 10.11 4.59 13.21
N VAL A 49 9.23 4.80 14.19
CA VAL A 49 7.77 4.85 13.95
C VAL A 49 7.37 6.06 13.09
N SER A 50 8.21 7.09 12.99
CA SER A 50 8.01 8.19 12.05
C SER A 50 8.38 7.86 10.60
N GLN A 51 9.02 6.71 10.35
CA GLN A 51 9.37 6.30 8.99
C GLN A 51 8.15 5.84 8.22
N CYS A 52 7.97 6.46 7.07
CA CYS A 52 6.98 6.08 6.08
C CYS A 52 7.58 6.27 4.68
N TRP A 53 7.33 5.31 3.81
CA TRP A 53 7.74 5.34 2.41
C TRP A 53 6.52 5.12 1.53
N ASP A 54 6.40 5.90 0.45
CA ASP A 54 5.34 5.80 -0.54
C ASP A 54 5.89 5.97 -1.97
N GLY A 55 5.01 6.08 -2.96
CA GLY A 55 5.37 6.33 -4.36
C GLY A 55 5.54 5.07 -5.21
N VAL A 56 4.98 3.94 -4.75
CA VAL A 56 4.85 2.69 -5.50
C VAL A 56 3.40 2.27 -5.49
N ASP A 57 2.99 1.41 -6.42
CA ASP A 57 1.62 0.91 -6.50
C ASP A 57 1.64 -0.59 -6.77
N PHE A 58 1.42 -1.39 -5.72
CA PHE A 58 1.35 -2.84 -5.83
C PHE A 58 -0.08 -3.33 -5.77
N GLU A 59 -0.51 -4.10 -6.76
CA GLU A 59 -1.80 -4.82 -6.70
C GLU A 59 -1.72 -6.01 -5.74
N GLU A 60 -0.60 -6.74 -5.77
CA GLU A 60 -0.38 -7.90 -4.90
C GLU A 60 0.22 -7.50 -3.55
N LYS A 61 -0.45 -7.88 -2.46
CA LYS A 61 0.02 -7.64 -1.09
C LYS A 61 1.39 -8.24 -0.79
N SER A 62 1.71 -9.41 -1.35
CA SER A 62 3.01 -10.07 -1.19
C SER A 62 4.15 -9.20 -1.72
N LEU A 63 3.99 -8.65 -2.93
CA LEU A 63 4.98 -7.76 -3.55
C LEU A 63 5.15 -6.47 -2.72
N ALA A 64 4.04 -5.92 -2.22
CA ALA A 64 4.08 -4.75 -1.33
C ALA A 64 4.85 -5.05 -0.04
N LEU A 65 4.61 -6.21 0.58
CA LEU A 65 5.28 -6.63 1.80
C LEU A 65 6.78 -6.86 1.57
N ASP A 66 7.17 -7.47 0.45
CA ASP A 66 8.58 -7.69 0.09
C ASP A 66 9.31 -6.35 -0.13
N TRP A 67 8.67 -5.42 -0.84
CA TRP A 67 9.18 -4.06 -1.00
C TRP A 67 9.33 -3.34 0.35
N CYS A 68 8.29 -3.42 1.20
CA CYS A 68 8.29 -2.79 2.51
C CYS A 68 9.38 -3.38 3.42
N ALA A 69 9.54 -4.71 3.42
CA ALA A 69 10.61 -5.39 4.13
C ALA A 69 11.99 -4.91 3.67
N LYS A 70 12.19 -4.74 2.36
CA LYS A 70 13.44 -4.18 1.83
C LYS A 70 13.69 -2.76 2.33
N LYS A 71 12.68 -1.88 2.27
CA LYS A 71 12.81 -0.48 2.74
C LYS A 71 13.17 -0.41 4.22
N VAL A 72 12.46 -1.18 5.04
CA VAL A 72 12.72 -1.25 6.48
C VAL A 72 14.12 -1.78 6.76
N ASN A 73 14.55 -2.86 6.09
CA ASN A 73 15.89 -3.42 6.28
C ASN A 73 16.99 -2.44 5.83
N ASP A 74 16.81 -1.76 4.69
CA ASP A 74 17.75 -0.76 4.20
C ASP A 74 17.86 0.41 5.19
N TYR A 75 16.73 0.89 5.74
CA TYR A 75 16.69 1.94 6.77
C TYR A 75 17.43 1.49 8.04
N ILE A 76 17.05 0.36 8.64
CA ILE A 76 17.66 -0.12 9.89
C ILE A 76 19.17 -0.36 9.70
N GLY A 77 19.56 -0.94 8.57
CA GLY A 77 20.98 -1.18 8.25
C GLY A 77 21.79 0.09 7.99
N SER A 78 21.14 1.20 7.59
CA SER A 78 21.80 2.49 7.37
C SER A 78 21.90 3.34 8.64
N GLU A 79 20.90 3.27 9.52
CA GLU A 79 20.80 4.11 10.70
C GLU A 79 21.52 3.54 11.92
N TYR A 80 21.60 2.21 12.02
CA TYR A 80 22.05 1.54 13.24
C TYR A 80 23.21 0.58 12.95
N VAL A 81 24.28 0.71 13.74
CA VAL A 81 25.41 -0.24 13.72
C VAL A 81 24.97 -1.61 14.25
N PHE A 82 24.11 -1.62 15.26
CA PHE A 82 23.46 -2.81 15.79
C PHE A 82 21.96 -2.68 15.55
N GLY A 83 21.45 -3.43 14.57
CA GLY A 83 20.03 -3.41 14.25
C GLY A 83 19.16 -3.96 15.38
N HIS A 84 17.88 -3.60 15.35
CA HIS A 84 16.84 -4.09 16.26
C HIS A 84 15.60 -4.50 15.48
N SER A 85 14.68 -5.19 16.16
CA SER A 85 13.43 -5.60 15.56
C SER A 85 12.42 -4.45 15.52
N VAL A 86 11.68 -4.40 14.41
CA VAL A 86 10.57 -3.48 14.19
C VAL A 86 9.39 -4.24 13.58
N LYS A 87 8.18 -3.71 13.74
CA LYS A 87 7.01 -4.16 12.99
C LYS A 87 6.67 -3.12 11.93
N TYR A 88 6.20 -3.56 10.79
CA TYR A 88 5.82 -2.69 9.68
C TYR A 88 4.54 -3.19 9.03
N MET A 89 3.86 -2.28 8.32
CA MET A 89 2.66 -2.59 7.57
C MET A 89 2.70 -1.90 6.20
N VAL A 90 1.89 -2.42 5.27
CA VAL A 90 1.59 -1.77 4.00
C VAL A 90 0.15 -1.27 4.01
N ALA A 91 -0.10 -0.13 3.38
CA ALA A 91 -1.42 0.48 3.27
C ALA A 91 -1.65 1.04 1.86
N SER A 92 -2.92 1.23 1.49
CA SER A 92 -3.32 1.83 0.20
C SER A 92 -3.45 3.36 0.25
N THR A 93 -3.05 3.98 1.36
CA THR A 93 -3.05 5.43 1.57
C THR A 93 -1.63 5.96 1.63
N ASN A 94 -1.40 7.17 1.11
CA ASN A 94 -0.09 7.82 1.20
C ASN A 94 0.32 8.11 2.65
N CYS A 95 1.62 8.36 2.84
CA CYS A 95 2.17 8.78 4.12
C CYS A 95 1.54 10.14 4.56
N PRO A 96 1.30 10.34 5.87
CA PRO A 96 0.74 11.60 6.41
C PRO A 96 1.63 12.83 6.19
#